data_AF-A0A2E2D726-F1
#
_entry.id   AF-A0A2E2D726-F1
#
_cell.length_a   1.000
_cell.length_b   1.000
_cell.length_c   1.000
_cell.angle_alpha   90.00
_cell.angle_beta   90.00
_cell.angle_gamma   90.00
#
_symmetry.space_group_name_H-M   'P 1'
#
loop_
_entity.id
_entity.type
_entity.pdbx_description
1 polymer ?
#
loop_
_entity_poly.entity_id
_entity_poly.type
_entity_poly.pdbx_seq_one_letter_code
_entity_poly.pdbx_strand_id
1 'polypeptide(L)'
;MATCETNIPQTDNTPLPCDDYVNDICVTIQEGYPFINSNDNESLKEVLEKIIEKMIAINGGDTNQYDIALNGNNLELSVDNTLVTSLDLSQFLDNTNLARITSADYTGTTLTLTRGDASTITAEIITVNPTGLEAIDEGNGTGWRLIGKNPTNYGNTGSNSVDFSHSISSSTTNGATGNNSFAAGYNTEASGNNSTAMGYQSIASGFVGATLGYGGRATGTASFTIGYGHNNSDKIIASGQGSFAGGSVTLSGSRIEASGQGSFSFGAPNNGNSLASGVSSFAMGKGVESQGDYSFAFGQEVLASGNSSFALGFGNNSRATGELSIGRNGTDYTSNDDINDRLFNIGIGDTNLSRKDAFTVYRSGAAKFHPIAKSTITNASAGMFISNSEESNRLEFYDGTQWNVISMTPA
;
A
#
# COMPACT_ATOMS: atom_id res chain seq x y z
N MET A 1 -71.04 -23.68 -11.68
CA MET A 1 -70.97 -22.38 -10.99
C MET A 1 -70.23 -22.57 -9.69
N ALA A 2 -69.27 -21.68 -9.44
CA ALA A 2 -68.78 -21.20 -8.15
C ALA A 2 -68.07 -22.17 -7.17
N THR A 3 -66.83 -21.77 -6.95
CA THR A 3 -65.78 -22.05 -5.97
C THR A 3 -66.07 -21.55 -4.54
N CYS A 4 -65.32 -22.10 -3.56
CA CYS A 4 -64.46 -21.44 -2.54
C CYS A 4 -64.45 -22.28 -1.25
N GLU A 5 -63.32 -22.92 -0.91
CA GLU A 5 -62.20 -22.44 -0.08
C GLU A 5 -62.46 -22.49 1.43
N THR A 6 -61.51 -23.08 2.17
CA THR A 6 -60.88 -22.58 3.41
C THR A 6 -59.78 -23.58 3.79
N ASN A 7 -58.50 -23.22 3.63
CA ASN A 7 -57.62 -22.53 4.59
C ASN A 7 -57.30 -23.35 5.87
N ILE A 8 -56.05 -23.83 5.90
CA ILE A 8 -55.28 -24.60 6.90
C ILE A 8 -54.88 -23.66 8.08
N PRO A 9 -54.66 -24.10 9.35
CA PRO A 9 -53.31 -24.53 9.77
C PRO A 9 -53.18 -25.55 10.94
N GLN A 10 -52.09 -26.32 10.87
CA GLN A 10 -51.29 -26.91 11.97
C GLN A 10 -51.72 -28.19 12.72
N THR A 11 -50.78 -29.14 12.76
CA THR A 11 -50.41 -30.08 13.87
C THR A 11 -51.02 -31.47 13.97
N ASP A 12 -51.53 -32.07 12.89
CA ASP A 12 -51.62 -33.54 12.91
C ASP A 12 -50.36 -34.16 12.31
N ASN A 13 -49.53 -34.72 13.19
CA ASN A 13 -48.50 -35.70 12.86
C ASN A 13 -49.21 -37.02 12.50
N THR A 14 -50.19 -37.02 11.59
CA THR A 14 -50.76 -38.30 11.15
C THR A 14 -49.75 -38.96 10.21
N PRO A 15 -49.16 -40.11 10.60
CA PRO A 15 -48.31 -40.85 9.70
C PRO A 15 -49.21 -41.41 8.60
N LEU A 16 -48.93 -41.08 7.34
CA LEU A 16 -49.49 -41.81 6.21
C LEU A 16 -49.06 -43.28 6.34
N PRO A 17 -49.96 -44.27 6.14
CA PRO A 17 -49.60 -45.67 6.25
C PRO A 17 -48.54 -45.99 5.19
N CYS A 18 -47.37 -46.42 5.66
CA CYS A 18 -46.32 -46.98 4.80
C CYS A 18 -46.76 -48.36 4.33
N ASP A 19 -47.35 -48.43 3.15
CA ASP A 19 -47.45 -49.70 2.43
C ASP A 19 -46.31 -49.75 1.37
N ASP A 20 -45.35 -50.62 1.70
CA ASP A 20 -44.55 -51.45 0.80
C ASP A 20 -43.21 -50.95 0.19
N TYR A 21 -42.14 -51.61 0.70
CA TYR A 21 -40.78 -51.93 0.19
C TYR A 21 -39.56 -50.97 0.36
N VAL A 22 -38.74 -51.34 1.36
CA VAL A 22 -37.30 -51.73 1.32
C VAL A 22 -36.21 -50.74 0.83
N ASN A 23 -35.33 -50.39 1.79
CA ASN A 23 -33.98 -49.81 1.76
C ASN A 23 -33.84 -48.26 1.87
N ASP A 24 -34.01 -47.77 3.11
CA ASP A 24 -33.25 -46.70 3.79
C ASP A 24 -33.08 -45.31 3.16
N ILE A 25 -33.99 -44.82 2.32
CA ILE A 25 -34.14 -43.36 2.11
C ILE A 25 -35.63 -43.00 2.03
N CYS A 26 -36.16 -42.32 3.06
CA CYS A 26 -37.49 -41.71 2.99
C CYS A 26 -37.45 -40.46 2.10
N VAL A 27 -38.09 -40.55 0.93
CA VAL A 27 -38.36 -39.38 0.07
C VAL A 27 -39.72 -38.81 0.45
N THR A 28 -39.76 -37.55 0.88
CA THR A 28 -41.02 -36.85 1.18
C THR A 28 -41.30 -35.82 0.09
N ILE A 29 -42.53 -35.71 -0.40
CA ILE A 29 -42.90 -34.63 -1.34
C ILE A 29 -43.37 -33.44 -0.50
N GLN A 30 -42.65 -32.32 -0.56
CA GLN A 30 -43.02 -31.08 0.11
C GLN A 30 -43.06 -29.96 -0.93
N GLU A 31 -44.19 -29.25 -1.00
CA GLU A 31 -44.42 -28.15 -1.97
C GLU A 31 -44.20 -28.53 -3.45
N GLY A 32 -44.43 -29.80 -3.82
CA GLY A 32 -44.28 -30.29 -5.19
C GLY A 32 -42.86 -30.72 -5.58
N TYR A 33 -41.91 -30.70 -4.63
CA TYR A 33 -40.54 -31.14 -4.85
C TYR A 33 -40.20 -32.36 -3.98
N PRO A 34 -39.43 -33.34 -4.48
CA PRO A 34 -38.92 -34.43 -3.67
C PRO A 34 -37.80 -33.95 -2.72
N PHE A 35 -37.95 -34.24 -1.44
CA PHE A 35 -36.97 -33.99 -0.37
C PHE A 35 -36.35 -35.29 0.11
N ILE A 36 -35.05 -35.25 0.38
CA ILE A 36 -34.30 -36.38 0.95
C ILE A 36 -34.25 -36.20 2.46
N ASN A 37 -34.79 -37.15 3.21
CA ASN A 37 -34.61 -37.18 4.67
C ASN A 37 -33.18 -37.66 5.02
N SER A 38 -32.19 -36.82 4.72
CA SER A 38 -30.83 -36.87 5.24
C SER A 38 -30.66 -35.79 6.31
N ASN A 39 -29.58 -35.80 7.09
CA ASN A 39 -29.37 -34.86 8.20
C ASN A 39 -29.50 -33.36 7.81
N ASP A 40 -29.38 -33.03 6.52
CA ASP A 40 -29.44 -31.65 6.01
C ASP A 40 -30.75 -31.32 5.24
N ASN A 41 -31.60 -32.31 4.96
CA ASN A 41 -32.93 -32.16 4.34
C ASN A 41 -32.95 -31.28 3.06
N GLU A 42 -31.93 -31.41 2.20
CA GLU A 42 -31.80 -30.61 0.96
C GLU A 42 -32.65 -31.17 -0.19
N SER A 43 -33.25 -30.26 -0.96
CA SER A 43 -34.00 -30.60 -2.17
C SER A 43 -33.05 -30.91 -3.34
N LEU A 44 -33.49 -31.75 -4.28
CA LEU A 44 -32.71 -32.03 -5.51
C LEU A 44 -32.39 -30.75 -6.31
N LYS A 45 -33.23 -29.73 -6.18
CA LYS A 45 -33.02 -28.40 -6.75
C LYS A 45 -31.81 -27.69 -6.15
N GLU A 46 -31.68 -27.66 -4.82
CA GLU A 46 -30.53 -27.04 -4.13
C GLU A 46 -29.22 -27.77 -4.45
N VAL A 47 -29.27 -29.10 -4.57
CA VAL A 47 -28.11 -29.88 -5.02
C VAL A 47 -27.74 -29.50 -6.46
N LEU A 48 -28.72 -29.34 -7.36
CA LEU A 48 -28.46 -28.86 -8.73
C LEU A 48 -27.87 -27.44 -8.75
N GLU A 49 -28.38 -26.54 -7.92
CA GLU A 49 -27.86 -25.17 -7.79
C GLU A 49 -26.39 -25.18 -7.35
N LYS A 50 -26.00 -26.04 -6.40
CA LYS A 50 -24.60 -26.20 -5.98
C LYS A 50 -23.70 -26.76 -7.08
N ILE A 51 -24.20 -27.65 -7.93
CA ILE A 51 -23.46 -28.11 -9.12
C ILE A 51 -23.26 -26.93 -10.07
N ILE A 52 -24.31 -26.16 -10.33
CA ILE A 52 -24.28 -24.97 -11.20
C ILE A 52 -23.29 -23.93 -10.66
N GLU A 53 -23.26 -23.67 -9.35
CA GLU A 53 -22.27 -22.77 -8.74
C GLU A 53 -20.83 -23.25 -8.97
N LYS A 54 -20.58 -24.56 -8.83
CA LYS A 54 -19.27 -25.14 -9.17
C LYS A 54 -18.96 -25.02 -10.67
N MET A 55 -19.95 -25.12 -11.54
CA MET A 55 -19.78 -24.91 -12.99
C MET A 55 -19.43 -23.45 -13.32
N ILE A 56 -20.05 -22.47 -12.64
CA ILE A 56 -19.76 -21.03 -12.80
C ILE A 56 -18.34 -20.71 -12.29
N ALA A 57 -17.94 -21.28 -11.15
CA ALA A 57 -16.63 -21.04 -10.56
C ALA A 57 -15.45 -21.51 -11.42
N ILE A 58 -15.68 -22.49 -12.30
CA ILE A 58 -14.66 -23.00 -13.24
C ILE A 58 -14.50 -22.08 -14.47
N ASN A 59 -15.42 -21.13 -14.70
CA ASN A 59 -15.70 -20.66 -16.06
C ASN A 59 -15.05 -19.33 -16.50
N GLY A 60 -14.96 -18.28 -15.71
CA GLY A 60 -14.42 -17.01 -16.25
C GLY A 60 -15.16 -16.45 -17.51
N GLY A 61 -16.32 -16.99 -17.90
CA GLY A 61 -17.29 -16.34 -18.78
C GLY A 61 -17.39 -16.79 -20.23
N ASP A 62 -16.76 -17.89 -20.67
CA ASP A 62 -16.88 -18.33 -22.07
C ASP A 62 -17.94 -19.44 -22.20
N THR A 63 -19.10 -19.11 -22.78
CA THR A 63 -20.31 -19.94 -22.83
C THR A 63 -20.31 -21.00 -23.95
N ASN A 64 -19.23 -21.13 -24.70
CA ASN A 64 -19.25 -21.93 -25.93
C ASN A 64 -18.45 -23.24 -25.73
N GLN A 65 -19.19 -24.37 -25.77
CA GLN A 65 -18.74 -25.78 -25.75
C GLN A 65 -18.85 -26.56 -24.42
N TYR A 66 -19.88 -26.29 -23.61
CA TYR A 66 -20.28 -27.23 -22.56
C TYR A 66 -21.24 -28.29 -23.12
N ASP A 67 -21.00 -29.54 -22.76
CA ASP A 67 -21.99 -30.62 -22.90
C ASP A 67 -22.27 -31.22 -21.53
N ILE A 68 -23.54 -31.45 -21.24
CA ILE A 68 -23.98 -32.13 -20.01
C ILE A 68 -24.71 -33.38 -20.45
N ALA A 69 -24.17 -34.54 -20.07
CA ALA A 69 -24.72 -35.83 -20.45
C ALA A 69 -24.90 -36.71 -19.21
N LEU A 70 -25.88 -37.61 -19.30
CA LEU A 70 -26.05 -38.68 -18.32
C LEU A 70 -25.26 -39.91 -18.78
N ASN A 71 -24.29 -40.36 -17.98
CA ASN A 71 -23.52 -41.57 -18.22
C ASN A 71 -23.72 -42.57 -17.07
N GLY A 72 -24.62 -43.53 -17.27
CA GLY A 72 -25.05 -44.43 -16.21
C GLY A 72 -25.83 -43.67 -15.13
N ASN A 73 -25.27 -43.58 -13.92
CA ASN A 73 -25.83 -42.79 -12.81
C ASN A 73 -25.14 -41.43 -12.66
N ASN A 74 -24.11 -41.13 -13.46
CA ASN A 74 -23.37 -39.89 -13.33
C ASN A 74 -23.93 -38.81 -14.23
N LEU A 75 -24.13 -37.61 -13.69
CA LEU A 75 -24.27 -36.40 -14.48
C LEU A 75 -22.87 -35.87 -14.77
N GLU A 76 -22.45 -35.93 -16.03
CA GLU A 76 -21.12 -35.57 -16.48
C GLU A 76 -21.15 -34.21 -17.17
N LEU A 77 -20.26 -33.31 -16.73
CA LEU A 77 -19.96 -32.07 -17.43
C LEU A 77 -18.69 -32.28 -18.25
N SER A 78 -18.80 -32.06 -19.56
CA SER A 78 -17.67 -32.07 -20.47
C SER A 78 -17.48 -30.71 -21.15
N VAL A 79 -16.22 -30.37 -21.43
CA VAL A 79 -15.83 -29.24 -22.29
C VAL A 79 -15.01 -29.82 -23.42
N ASP A 80 -15.35 -29.51 -24.67
CA ASP A 80 -14.67 -30.09 -25.85
C ASP A 80 -14.57 -31.63 -25.81
N ASN A 81 -15.65 -32.30 -25.41
CA ASN A 81 -15.71 -33.75 -25.20
C ASN A 81 -14.72 -34.30 -24.15
N THR A 82 -14.13 -33.45 -23.32
CA THR A 82 -13.27 -33.84 -22.20
C THR A 82 -14.05 -33.69 -20.90
N LEU A 83 -14.16 -34.78 -20.12
CA LEU A 83 -14.82 -34.77 -18.82
C LEU A 83 -14.11 -33.80 -17.87
N VAL A 84 -14.82 -32.78 -17.41
CA VAL A 84 -14.35 -31.81 -16.40
C VAL A 84 -14.68 -32.28 -15.00
N THR A 85 -15.93 -32.74 -14.80
CA THR A 85 -16.40 -33.25 -13.52
C THR A 85 -17.61 -34.16 -13.72
N SER A 86 -17.85 -35.05 -12.75
CA SER A 86 -19.01 -35.94 -12.72
C SER A 86 -19.64 -35.92 -11.34
N LEU A 87 -20.97 -35.87 -11.27
CA LEU A 87 -21.71 -36.11 -10.03
C LEU A 87 -22.43 -37.44 -10.11
N ASP A 88 -22.16 -38.33 -9.15
CA ASP A 88 -22.90 -39.58 -9.01
C ASP A 88 -24.29 -39.32 -8.43
N LEU A 89 -25.32 -39.65 -9.22
CA LEU A 89 -26.72 -39.53 -8.84
C LEU A 89 -27.27 -40.76 -8.12
N SER A 90 -26.46 -41.81 -7.91
CA SER A 90 -26.87 -43.04 -7.22
C SER A 90 -27.37 -42.79 -5.80
N GLN A 91 -26.90 -41.72 -5.15
CA GLN A 91 -27.33 -41.33 -3.81
C GLN A 91 -28.64 -40.53 -3.80
N PHE A 92 -29.11 -40.08 -4.98
CA PHE A 92 -30.28 -39.20 -5.12
C PHE A 92 -31.50 -39.89 -5.76
N LEU A 93 -31.35 -41.11 -6.28
CA LEU A 93 -32.37 -41.80 -7.06
C LEU A 93 -32.55 -43.23 -6.54
N ASP A 94 -33.73 -43.54 -6.00
CA ASP A 94 -34.14 -44.92 -5.70
C ASP A 94 -34.12 -45.78 -6.99
N ASN A 95 -33.81 -47.06 -6.82
CA ASN A 95 -33.65 -48.12 -7.80
C ASN A 95 -34.93 -48.37 -8.62
N THR A 96 -36.02 -47.70 -8.29
CA THR A 96 -37.30 -47.77 -9.01
C THR A 96 -37.22 -47.00 -10.33
N ASN A 97 -37.69 -47.63 -11.41
CA ASN A 97 -37.69 -47.03 -12.76
C ASN A 97 -38.45 -45.69 -12.85
N LEU A 98 -39.31 -45.36 -11.88
CA LEU A 98 -40.08 -44.12 -11.83
C LEU A 98 -39.27 -42.94 -11.26
N ALA A 99 -38.26 -43.19 -10.43
CA ALA A 99 -37.40 -42.17 -9.83
C ALA A 99 -36.11 -41.94 -10.61
N ARG A 100 -35.62 -42.95 -11.34
CA ARG A 100 -34.38 -42.88 -12.11
C ARG A 100 -34.41 -41.78 -13.19
N ILE A 101 -33.40 -40.91 -13.20
CA ILE A 101 -33.14 -39.98 -14.32
C ILE A 101 -32.74 -40.80 -15.55
N THR A 102 -33.41 -40.58 -16.66
CA THR A 102 -33.23 -41.28 -17.93
C THR A 102 -32.56 -40.43 -19.00
N SER A 103 -32.66 -39.10 -18.90
CA SER A 103 -31.93 -38.18 -19.76
C SER A 103 -31.61 -36.87 -19.03
N ALA A 104 -30.55 -36.20 -19.50
CA ALA A 104 -30.19 -34.86 -19.13
C ALA A 104 -30.00 -34.06 -20.42
N ASP A 105 -30.74 -32.97 -20.55
CA ASP A 105 -30.71 -32.10 -21.73
C ASP A 105 -30.40 -30.66 -21.27
N TYR A 106 -29.28 -30.13 -21.73
CA TYR A 106 -28.90 -28.73 -21.49
C TYR A 106 -29.18 -27.90 -22.74
N THR A 107 -30.09 -26.93 -22.65
CA THR A 107 -30.46 -26.07 -23.78
C THR A 107 -30.48 -24.60 -23.37
N GLY A 108 -29.66 -23.79 -24.04
CA GLY A 108 -29.50 -22.36 -23.72
C GLY A 108 -28.92 -22.18 -22.31
N THR A 109 -29.79 -21.86 -21.35
CA THR A 109 -29.48 -21.71 -19.92
C THR A 109 -30.17 -22.75 -19.06
N THR A 110 -31.02 -23.62 -19.59
CA THR A 110 -31.83 -24.54 -18.79
C THR A 110 -31.29 -25.96 -18.86
N LEU A 111 -30.96 -26.55 -17.71
CA LEU A 111 -30.75 -27.98 -17.57
C LEU A 111 -32.09 -28.65 -17.24
N THR A 112 -32.48 -29.61 -18.07
CA THR A 112 -33.68 -30.43 -17.89
C THR A 112 -33.26 -31.87 -17.64
N LEU A 113 -33.68 -32.44 -16.51
CA LEU A 113 -33.54 -33.86 -16.21
C LEU A 113 -34.88 -34.55 -16.37
N THR A 114 -34.94 -35.63 -17.14
CA THR A 114 -36.16 -36.43 -17.34
C THR A 114 -36.10 -37.69 -16.50
N ARG A 115 -37.18 -37.98 -15.77
CA ARG A 115 -37.36 -39.21 -14.99
C ARG A 115 -37.99 -40.32 -15.82
N GLY A 116 -37.83 -41.58 -15.40
CA GLY A 116 -38.42 -42.72 -16.10
C GLY A 116 -39.95 -42.80 -16.07
N ASP A 117 -40.62 -41.97 -15.26
CA ASP A 117 -42.07 -41.71 -15.32
C ASP A 117 -42.46 -40.57 -16.30
N ALA A 118 -41.49 -40.05 -17.06
CA ALA A 118 -41.57 -38.91 -17.97
C ALA A 118 -41.81 -37.54 -17.32
N SER A 119 -41.75 -37.43 -15.98
CA SER A 119 -41.71 -36.12 -15.31
C SER A 119 -40.35 -35.44 -15.50
N THR A 120 -40.31 -34.12 -15.48
CA THR A 120 -39.08 -33.34 -15.68
C THR A 120 -38.73 -32.48 -14.47
N ILE A 121 -37.43 -32.27 -14.27
CA ILE A 121 -36.86 -31.39 -13.26
C ILE A 121 -35.98 -30.39 -14.00
N THR A 122 -36.30 -29.10 -13.89
CA THR A 122 -35.57 -28.04 -14.58
C THR A 122 -34.82 -27.16 -13.59
N ALA A 123 -33.61 -26.78 -13.95
CA ALA A 123 -32.85 -25.73 -13.29
C ALA A 123 -32.34 -24.73 -14.33
N GLU A 124 -32.51 -23.45 -14.03
CA GLU A 124 -32.02 -22.37 -14.88
C GLU A 124 -30.63 -21.95 -14.40
N ILE A 125 -29.63 -22.11 -15.26
CA ILE A 125 -28.30 -21.54 -15.10
C ILE A 125 -28.44 -20.04 -15.32
N ILE A 126 -28.59 -19.30 -14.22
CA ILE A 126 -28.45 -17.85 -14.26
C ILE A 126 -26.96 -17.59 -14.49
N THR A 127 -26.60 -17.18 -15.71
CA THR A 127 -25.29 -16.60 -15.97
C THR A 127 -25.20 -15.34 -15.13
N VAL A 128 -24.54 -15.45 -13.97
CA VAL A 128 -24.23 -14.27 -13.17
C VAL A 128 -23.15 -13.54 -13.96
N ASN A 129 -23.55 -12.58 -14.80
CA ASN A 129 -22.60 -11.66 -15.39
C ASN A 129 -21.86 -11.04 -14.22
N PRO A 130 -20.54 -11.27 -14.07
CA PRO A 130 -19.80 -10.67 -12.98
C PRO A 130 -20.08 -9.17 -13.01
N THR A 131 -20.42 -8.61 -11.85
CA THR A 131 -20.56 -7.16 -11.71
C THR A 131 -19.48 -6.72 -10.74
N GLY A 132 -18.68 -5.72 -11.12
CA GLY A 132 -17.50 -5.33 -10.35
C GLY A 132 -16.21 -5.75 -11.04
N LEU A 133 -15.74 -6.99 -10.82
CA LEU A 133 -14.42 -7.45 -11.27
C LEU A 133 -14.47 -8.52 -12.37
N GLU A 134 -13.55 -8.41 -13.31
CA GLU A 134 -13.21 -9.45 -14.30
C GLU A 134 -11.82 -10.03 -13.97
N ALA A 135 -11.71 -11.35 -14.07
CA ALA A 135 -10.42 -12.02 -14.10
C ALA A 135 -9.89 -11.96 -15.54
N ILE A 136 -8.62 -11.59 -15.71
CA ILE A 136 -7.99 -11.49 -17.03
C ILE A 136 -6.58 -12.08 -17.01
N ASP A 137 -6.22 -12.79 -18.07
CA ASP A 137 -4.86 -13.22 -18.36
C ASP A 137 -4.39 -12.60 -19.68
N GLU A 138 -3.46 -11.66 -19.59
CA GLU A 138 -2.88 -10.93 -20.72
C GLU A 138 -1.47 -11.46 -21.07
N GLY A 139 -1.22 -12.75 -20.76
CA GLY A 139 0.04 -13.47 -21.03
C GLY A 139 1.01 -13.49 -19.84
N ASN A 140 0.63 -12.89 -18.71
CA ASN A 140 1.44 -12.78 -17.50
C ASN A 140 0.79 -13.46 -16.29
N GLY A 141 -0.21 -14.32 -16.52
CA GLY A 141 -1.01 -14.97 -15.49
C GLY A 141 -2.27 -14.19 -15.15
N THR A 142 -3.18 -14.83 -14.40
CA THR A 142 -4.49 -14.26 -14.07
C THR A 142 -4.39 -13.17 -13.00
N GLY A 143 -4.93 -11.98 -13.28
CA GLY A 143 -5.19 -10.92 -12.30
C GLY A 143 -6.64 -10.42 -12.38
N TRP A 144 -7.04 -9.55 -11.46
CA TRP A 144 -8.42 -9.05 -11.36
C TRP A 144 -8.46 -7.54 -11.61
N ARG A 145 -9.37 -7.07 -12.44
CA ARG A 145 -9.61 -5.63 -12.64
C ARG A 145 -11.09 -5.31 -12.72
N LEU A 146 -11.45 -4.04 -12.59
CA LEU A 146 -12.83 -3.59 -12.80
C LEU A 146 -13.32 -3.88 -14.22
N ILE A 147 -14.60 -4.24 -14.36
CA ILE A 147 -15.24 -4.50 -15.67
C ILE A 147 -15.42 -3.22 -16.47
N GLY A 148 -15.34 -3.31 -17.79
CA GLY A 148 -15.65 -2.21 -18.72
C GLY A 148 -14.54 -1.17 -18.85
N LYS A 149 -13.33 -1.50 -18.42
CA LYS A 149 -12.15 -0.64 -18.59
C LYS A 149 -11.64 -0.74 -20.02
N ASN A 150 -11.25 0.40 -20.60
CA ASN A 150 -10.59 0.41 -21.92
C ASN A 150 -9.15 -0.11 -21.78
N PRO A 151 -8.79 -1.27 -22.35
CA PRO A 151 -7.47 -1.87 -22.19
C PRO A 151 -6.32 -0.97 -22.66
N THR A 152 -6.55 -0.05 -23.59
CA THR A 152 -5.48 0.84 -24.08
C THR A 152 -4.97 1.83 -23.03
N ASN A 153 -5.71 2.00 -21.94
CA ASN A 153 -5.38 2.95 -20.86
C ASN A 153 -4.59 2.31 -19.71
N TYR A 154 -4.28 1.01 -19.80
CA TYR A 154 -3.62 0.24 -18.76
C TYR A 154 -2.50 -0.61 -19.37
N GLY A 155 -1.49 -0.93 -18.56
CA GLY A 155 -0.58 -2.01 -18.89
C GLY A 155 -1.22 -3.38 -18.66
N ASN A 156 -0.56 -4.42 -19.14
CA ASN A 156 -1.02 -5.79 -18.89
C ASN A 156 -1.07 -6.06 -17.39
N THR A 157 -2.19 -6.64 -16.97
CA THR A 157 -2.48 -7.02 -15.59
C THR A 157 -1.48 -8.09 -15.13
N GLY A 158 -0.91 -7.92 -13.93
CA GLY A 158 0.04 -8.87 -13.36
C GLY A 158 -0.64 -10.13 -12.78
N SER A 159 0.12 -11.21 -12.63
CA SER A 159 -0.37 -12.43 -11.97
C SER A 159 -0.77 -12.15 -10.52
N ASN A 160 -1.94 -12.62 -10.09
CA ASN A 160 -2.50 -12.43 -8.76
C ASN A 160 -2.62 -10.95 -8.34
N SER A 161 -2.67 -10.02 -9.30
CA SER A 161 -2.85 -8.59 -9.00
C SER A 161 -4.33 -8.24 -8.86
N VAL A 162 -4.59 -7.07 -8.25
CA VAL A 162 -5.94 -6.49 -8.14
C VAL A 162 -5.89 -5.01 -8.52
N ASP A 163 -6.64 -4.65 -9.56
CA ASP A 163 -6.68 -3.30 -10.13
C ASP A 163 -8.07 -2.65 -9.98
N PHE A 164 -8.17 -1.73 -9.02
CA PHE A 164 -9.31 -0.83 -8.81
C PHE A 164 -9.08 0.56 -9.40
N SER A 165 -8.06 0.73 -10.23
CA SER A 165 -7.71 2.04 -10.77
C SER A 165 -8.64 2.50 -11.91
N HIS A 166 -8.58 3.79 -12.17
CA HIS A 166 -9.27 4.46 -13.26
C HIS A 166 -8.29 5.34 -14.02
N SER A 167 -8.11 5.02 -15.29
CA SER A 167 -7.27 5.74 -16.24
C SER A 167 -8.07 6.13 -17.47
N ILE A 168 -7.91 7.38 -17.90
CA ILE A 168 -8.64 7.95 -19.06
C ILE A 168 -7.74 8.23 -20.27
N SER A 169 -6.43 8.03 -20.13
CA SER A 169 -5.43 8.23 -21.18
C SER A 169 -4.70 6.94 -21.47
N SER A 170 -4.28 6.76 -22.72
CA SER A 170 -3.49 5.61 -23.14
C SER A 170 -2.20 5.49 -22.30
N SER A 171 -1.94 4.30 -21.78
CA SER A 171 -0.76 4.00 -20.95
C SER A 171 -0.48 2.51 -21.04
N THR A 172 0.80 2.15 -20.97
CA THR A 172 1.24 0.75 -20.89
C THR A 172 1.71 0.37 -19.50
N THR A 173 1.60 1.28 -18.51
CA THR A 173 2.09 1.05 -17.15
C THR A 173 1.03 1.31 -16.08
N ASN A 174 -0.01 2.09 -16.37
CA ASN A 174 -1.10 2.32 -15.42
C ASN A 174 -1.79 1.00 -15.05
N GLY A 175 -2.26 0.91 -13.82
CA GLY A 175 -2.89 -0.27 -13.26
C GLY A 175 -1.96 -1.13 -12.41
N ALA A 176 -2.47 -2.29 -12.02
CA ALA A 176 -1.76 -3.29 -11.22
C ALA A 176 -0.98 -4.25 -12.14
N THR A 177 0.13 -3.77 -12.69
CA THR A 177 0.91 -4.45 -13.73
C THR A 177 2.01 -5.37 -13.18
N GLY A 178 2.43 -5.17 -11.92
CA GLY A 178 3.36 -6.09 -11.24
C GLY A 178 2.65 -7.34 -10.70
N ASN A 179 3.38 -8.44 -10.52
CA ASN A 179 2.82 -9.64 -9.88
C ASN A 179 2.46 -9.36 -8.42
N ASN A 180 1.33 -9.88 -7.94
CA ASN A 180 0.80 -9.65 -6.60
C ASN A 180 0.65 -8.16 -6.23
N SER A 181 0.52 -7.27 -7.22
CA SER A 181 0.40 -5.84 -7.01
C SER A 181 -1.04 -5.41 -6.73
N PHE A 182 -1.19 -4.23 -6.12
CA PHE A 182 -2.48 -3.60 -5.86
C PHE A 182 -2.49 -2.16 -6.35
N ALA A 183 -3.45 -1.79 -7.18
CA ALA A 183 -3.64 -0.42 -7.67
C ALA A 183 -5.06 0.08 -7.38
N ALA A 184 -5.21 1.31 -6.86
CA ALA A 184 -6.52 1.90 -6.64
C ALA A 184 -6.51 3.43 -6.76
N GLY A 185 -7.55 3.99 -7.38
CA GLY A 185 -7.70 5.43 -7.58
C GLY A 185 -7.45 5.87 -9.02
N TYR A 186 -6.96 7.09 -9.25
CA TYR A 186 -6.90 7.68 -10.58
C TYR A 186 -5.47 7.74 -11.14
N ASN A 187 -5.26 7.21 -12.35
CA ASN A 187 -3.95 7.18 -13.04
C ASN A 187 -2.81 6.63 -12.16
N THR A 188 -3.07 5.57 -11.40
CA THR A 188 -2.06 4.93 -10.54
C THR A 188 -1.32 3.83 -11.29
N GLU A 189 -0.05 3.61 -10.96
CA GLU A 189 0.82 2.57 -11.51
C GLU A 189 1.43 1.75 -10.37
N ALA A 190 1.07 0.47 -10.27
CA ALA A 190 1.71 -0.49 -9.38
C ALA A 190 2.45 -1.54 -10.23
N SER A 191 3.62 -1.15 -10.74
CA SER A 191 4.41 -1.95 -11.71
C SER A 191 5.51 -2.82 -11.06
N GLY A 192 5.86 -2.56 -9.81
CA GLY A 192 6.73 -3.44 -9.03
C GLY A 192 6.02 -4.73 -8.58
N ASN A 193 6.74 -5.84 -8.51
CA ASN A 193 6.18 -7.05 -7.88
C ASN A 193 5.89 -6.77 -6.39
N ASN A 194 4.75 -7.27 -5.90
CA ASN A 194 4.23 -7.04 -4.55
C ASN A 194 4.02 -5.54 -4.21
N SER A 195 3.91 -4.67 -5.21
CA SER A 195 3.79 -3.23 -4.95
C SER A 195 2.34 -2.79 -4.68
N THR A 196 2.19 -1.60 -4.09
CA THR A 196 0.88 -1.01 -3.79
C THR A 196 0.86 0.46 -4.20
N ALA A 197 -0.03 0.85 -5.12
CA ALA A 197 -0.22 2.25 -5.51
C ALA A 197 -1.67 2.69 -5.27
N MET A 198 -1.87 3.67 -4.39
CA MET A 198 -3.20 4.19 -4.07
C MET A 198 -3.28 5.71 -4.17
N GLY A 199 -4.38 6.23 -4.72
CA GLY A 199 -4.73 7.65 -4.73
C GLY A 199 -4.77 8.26 -6.13
N TYR A 200 -4.00 9.33 -6.39
CA TYR A 200 -4.01 10.07 -7.66
C TYR A 200 -2.60 10.19 -8.21
N GLN A 201 -2.33 9.65 -9.41
CA GLN A 201 -1.00 9.68 -10.03
C GLN A 201 0.11 9.09 -9.15
N SER A 202 -0.23 8.08 -8.37
CA SER A 202 0.68 7.35 -7.51
C SER A 202 1.44 6.28 -8.30
N ILE A 203 2.76 6.23 -8.17
CA ILE A 203 3.61 5.25 -8.86
C ILE A 203 4.37 4.42 -7.81
N ALA A 204 4.23 3.10 -7.86
CA ALA A 204 4.96 2.13 -7.05
C ALA A 204 5.60 1.08 -7.97
N SER A 205 6.81 1.39 -8.45
CA SER A 205 7.56 0.57 -9.41
C SER A 205 8.70 -0.24 -8.79
N GLY A 206 9.07 0.03 -7.53
CA GLY A 206 10.02 -0.79 -6.79
C GLY A 206 9.41 -2.12 -6.33
N PHE A 207 10.23 -3.17 -6.21
CA PHE A 207 9.83 -4.44 -5.58
C PHE A 207 9.35 -4.19 -4.14
N VAL A 208 8.14 -4.62 -3.78
CA VAL A 208 7.51 -4.33 -2.46
C VAL A 208 7.37 -2.81 -2.20
N GLY A 209 7.40 -1.98 -3.25
CA GLY A 209 7.24 -0.54 -3.15
C GLY A 209 5.80 -0.17 -2.84
N ALA A 210 5.58 0.88 -2.05
CA ALA A 210 4.23 1.34 -1.74
C ALA A 210 4.09 2.87 -1.79
N THR A 211 3.00 3.33 -2.38
CA THR A 211 2.69 4.76 -2.54
C THR A 211 1.24 5.01 -2.17
N LEU A 212 1.01 5.97 -1.27
CA LEU A 212 -0.32 6.41 -0.85
C LEU A 212 -0.50 7.94 -1.00
N GLY A 213 -1.55 8.37 -1.70
CA GLY A 213 -1.92 9.79 -1.80
C GLY A 213 -1.82 10.35 -3.21
N TYR A 214 -1.29 11.56 -3.37
CA TYR A 214 -1.18 12.23 -4.68
C TYR A 214 0.30 12.34 -5.09
N GLY A 215 0.68 11.71 -6.20
CA GLY A 215 1.91 12.06 -6.93
C GLY A 215 3.20 11.55 -6.27
N GLY A 216 3.07 10.52 -5.43
CA GLY A 216 4.21 9.83 -4.82
C GLY A 216 4.85 8.82 -5.76
N ARG A 217 6.15 8.58 -5.57
CA ARG A 217 6.95 7.63 -6.36
C ARG A 217 7.84 6.76 -5.47
N ALA A 218 7.41 5.53 -5.25
CA ALA A 218 8.21 4.49 -4.61
C ALA A 218 8.90 3.64 -5.69
N THR A 219 10.13 4.02 -6.06
CA THR A 219 10.91 3.35 -7.12
C THR A 219 12.02 2.46 -6.57
N GLY A 220 12.42 2.65 -5.31
CA GLY A 220 13.37 1.79 -4.63
C GLY A 220 12.72 0.47 -4.15
N THR A 221 13.52 -0.58 -3.99
CA THR A 221 13.03 -1.84 -3.38
C THR A 221 12.59 -1.57 -1.92
N ALA A 222 11.41 -2.04 -1.53
CA ALA A 222 10.80 -1.80 -0.22
C ALA A 222 10.68 -0.30 0.15
N SER A 223 10.65 0.58 -0.85
CA SER A 223 10.49 2.02 -0.63
C SER A 223 9.03 2.38 -0.37
N PHE A 224 8.80 3.44 0.41
CA PHE A 224 7.46 3.91 0.74
C PHE A 224 7.31 5.40 0.52
N THR A 225 6.22 5.80 -0.11
CA THR A 225 5.83 7.22 -0.21
C THR A 225 4.43 7.48 0.30
N ILE A 226 4.26 8.61 0.97
CA ILE A 226 2.93 9.05 1.43
C ILE A 226 2.76 10.57 1.40
N GLY A 227 1.61 11.03 0.89
CA GLY A 227 1.16 12.40 1.11
C GLY A 227 0.63 13.09 -0.14
N TYR A 228 0.85 14.40 -0.23
CA TYR A 228 0.23 15.26 -1.24
C TYR A 228 1.28 16.01 -2.08
N GLY A 229 1.59 15.47 -3.26
CA GLY A 229 2.36 16.14 -4.30
C GLY A 229 1.44 16.99 -5.17
N HIS A 230 1.39 18.30 -4.95
CA HIS A 230 0.58 19.20 -5.78
C HIS A 230 1.07 19.19 -7.24
N ASN A 231 0.24 18.81 -8.22
CA ASN A 231 0.54 18.78 -9.67
C ASN A 231 1.41 17.60 -10.15
N ASN A 232 1.33 17.31 -11.46
CA ASN A 232 1.95 16.20 -12.22
C ASN A 232 3.50 16.13 -12.22
N SER A 233 4.19 16.79 -11.30
CA SER A 233 5.64 16.70 -11.17
C SER A 233 5.99 15.83 -9.96
N ASP A 234 6.95 14.93 -10.12
CA ASP A 234 7.42 13.99 -9.10
C ASP A 234 7.90 14.70 -7.82
N LYS A 235 7.00 14.89 -6.86
CA LYS A 235 7.24 15.76 -5.69
C LYS A 235 7.59 15.03 -4.41
N ILE A 236 7.21 13.75 -4.31
CA ILE A 236 7.54 12.89 -3.17
C ILE A 236 8.13 11.60 -3.74
N ILE A 237 9.43 11.37 -3.51
CA ILE A 237 10.17 10.30 -4.17
C ILE A 237 10.95 9.51 -3.12
N ALA A 238 10.73 8.19 -3.09
CA ALA A 238 11.56 7.24 -2.34
C ALA A 238 12.21 6.29 -3.35
N SER A 239 13.49 6.53 -3.65
CA SER A 239 14.25 5.78 -4.67
C SER A 239 15.34 4.89 -4.08
N GLY A 240 15.76 5.13 -2.83
CA GLY A 240 16.65 4.26 -2.09
C GLY A 240 15.97 2.95 -1.68
N GLN A 241 16.75 1.86 -1.54
CA GLN A 241 16.23 0.62 -0.97
C GLN A 241 15.79 0.85 0.48
N GLY A 242 14.55 0.50 0.82
CA GLY A 242 13.98 0.69 2.16
C GLY A 242 13.80 2.15 2.56
N SER A 243 13.83 3.09 1.61
CA SER A 243 13.70 4.51 1.91
C SER A 243 12.25 4.94 2.10
N PHE A 244 12.06 6.03 2.85
CA PHE A 244 10.76 6.61 3.14
C PHE A 244 10.75 8.08 2.75
N ALA A 245 9.78 8.50 1.94
CA ALA A 245 9.54 9.91 1.64
C ALA A 245 8.08 10.28 1.91
N GLY A 246 7.82 11.32 2.70
CA GLY A 246 6.44 11.71 2.95
C GLY A 246 6.21 13.16 3.33
N GLY A 247 4.96 13.61 3.20
CA GLY A 247 4.53 14.94 3.61
C GLY A 247 3.65 15.63 2.57
N SER A 248 3.55 16.95 2.66
CA SER A 248 2.74 17.75 1.74
C SER A 248 3.61 18.75 1.01
N VAL A 249 3.52 18.73 -0.31
CA VAL A 249 4.22 19.62 -1.24
C VAL A 249 3.16 20.47 -1.93
N THR A 250 2.91 21.67 -1.42
CA THR A 250 1.78 22.52 -1.85
C THR A 250 2.13 23.50 -2.98
N LEU A 251 3.41 23.71 -3.29
CA LEU A 251 3.88 24.69 -4.26
C LEU A 251 4.73 24.04 -5.35
N SER A 252 4.71 24.60 -6.56
CA SER A 252 5.56 24.14 -7.67
C SER A 252 7.04 24.40 -7.39
N GLY A 253 7.89 23.40 -7.67
CA GLY A 253 9.35 23.47 -7.45
C GLY A 253 9.86 22.95 -6.10
N SER A 254 8.99 22.60 -5.16
CA SER A 254 9.37 21.92 -3.90
C SER A 254 9.47 20.40 -4.11
N ARG A 255 10.35 19.72 -3.37
CA ARG A 255 10.58 18.27 -3.48
C ARG A 255 10.90 17.63 -2.13
N ILE A 256 10.31 16.46 -1.87
CA ILE A 256 10.67 15.55 -0.77
C ILE A 256 11.29 14.31 -1.42
N GLU A 257 12.54 14.03 -1.10
CA GLU A 257 13.28 12.92 -1.71
C GLU A 257 14.11 12.14 -0.69
N ALA A 258 13.96 10.82 -0.71
CA ALA A 258 14.76 9.86 0.04
C ALA A 258 15.44 8.90 -0.95
N SER A 259 16.67 9.22 -1.34
CA SER A 259 17.44 8.50 -2.37
C SER A 259 18.56 7.61 -1.81
N GLY A 260 19.01 7.85 -0.57
CA GLY A 260 19.91 6.95 0.13
C GLY A 260 19.23 5.65 0.56
N GLN A 261 19.98 4.55 0.63
CA GLN A 261 19.47 3.28 1.17
C GLN A 261 19.03 3.49 2.63
N GLY A 262 17.81 3.10 2.98
CA GLY A 262 17.24 3.26 4.32
C GLY A 262 17.07 4.71 4.76
N SER A 263 17.13 5.68 3.83
CA SER A 263 17.01 7.09 4.18
C SER A 263 15.56 7.50 4.43
N PHE A 264 15.39 8.56 5.21
CA PHE A 264 14.10 9.09 5.60
C PHE A 264 14.04 10.58 5.27
N SER A 265 13.05 10.97 4.47
CA SER A 265 12.80 12.37 4.11
C SER A 265 11.35 12.77 4.41
N PHE A 266 11.15 13.85 5.15
CA PHE A 266 9.80 14.31 5.49
C PHE A 266 9.61 15.82 5.54
N GLY A 267 8.50 16.28 4.99
CA GLY A 267 8.07 17.67 5.01
C GLY A 267 8.68 18.53 3.90
N ALA A 268 7.85 19.41 3.32
CA ALA A 268 8.27 20.47 2.40
C ALA A 268 7.30 21.66 2.45
N PRO A 269 7.05 22.27 3.63
CA PRO A 269 6.15 23.42 3.69
C PRO A 269 6.79 24.63 2.99
N ASN A 270 6.02 25.34 2.16
CA ASN A 270 6.33 26.69 1.66
C ASN A 270 7.68 26.83 0.90
N ASN A 271 7.86 26.18 -0.25
CA ASN A 271 9.02 26.32 -1.15
C ASN A 271 10.36 25.76 -0.62
N GLY A 272 10.34 24.75 0.25
CA GLY A 272 11.56 24.07 0.69
C GLY A 272 11.67 22.65 0.17
N ASN A 273 12.90 22.20 -0.08
CA ASN A 273 13.18 20.80 -0.35
C ASN A 273 13.48 20.06 0.98
N SER A 274 13.19 18.77 1.04
CA SER A 274 13.76 17.87 2.04
C SER A 274 14.41 16.72 1.32
N LEU A 275 15.73 16.58 1.45
CA LEU A 275 16.54 15.62 0.71
C LEU A 275 17.37 14.78 1.68
N ALA A 276 17.14 13.46 1.67
CA ALA A 276 17.94 12.48 2.39
C ALA A 276 18.66 11.57 1.38
N SER A 277 19.87 11.96 0.98
CA SER A 277 20.65 11.27 -0.06
C SER A 277 21.77 10.37 0.45
N GLY A 278 22.22 10.56 1.70
CA GLY A 278 23.17 9.65 2.34
C GLY A 278 22.51 8.32 2.75
N VAL A 279 23.29 7.24 2.85
CA VAL A 279 22.82 5.96 3.36
C VAL A 279 22.36 6.12 4.82
N SER A 280 21.18 5.61 5.16
CA SER A 280 20.56 5.72 6.49
C SER A 280 20.48 7.16 7.00
N SER A 281 20.40 8.14 6.09
CA SER A 281 20.29 9.56 6.44
C SER A 281 18.87 9.96 6.81
N PHE A 282 18.74 11.01 7.62
CA PHE A 282 17.46 11.57 8.02
C PHE A 282 17.38 13.05 7.65
N ALA A 283 16.34 13.45 6.92
CA ALA A 283 16.05 14.84 6.56
C ALA A 283 14.60 15.16 6.92
N MET A 284 14.37 16.22 7.70
CA MET A 284 12.99 16.67 7.94
C MET A 284 12.88 18.18 8.14
N GLY A 285 11.99 18.82 7.36
CA GLY A 285 11.67 20.25 7.45
C GLY A 285 11.72 21.00 6.12
N LYS A 286 12.15 22.27 6.11
CA LYS A 286 12.09 23.16 4.93
C LYS A 286 13.49 23.52 4.43
N GLY A 287 13.87 23.10 3.23
CA GLY A 287 15.22 23.38 2.70
C GLY A 287 16.29 22.61 3.47
N VAL A 288 16.01 21.35 3.78
CA VAL A 288 16.83 20.48 4.61
C VAL A 288 17.53 19.46 3.71
N GLU A 289 18.84 19.31 3.88
CA GLU A 289 19.63 18.36 3.10
C GLU A 289 20.51 17.51 4.02
N SER A 290 20.34 16.20 3.95
CA SER A 290 21.09 15.19 4.69
C SER A 290 21.85 14.33 3.69
N GLN A 291 23.09 14.74 3.40
CA GLN A 291 23.88 14.21 2.28
C GLN A 291 24.92 13.18 2.71
N GLY A 292 25.46 13.30 3.92
CA GLY A 292 26.44 12.34 4.43
C GLY A 292 25.80 11.01 4.84
N ASP A 293 26.56 9.92 4.79
CA ASP A 293 26.07 8.62 5.27
C ASP A 293 25.84 8.70 6.79
N TYR A 294 24.75 8.12 7.27
CA TYR A 294 24.29 8.18 8.67
C TYR A 294 24.07 9.60 9.21
N SER A 295 23.91 10.60 8.33
CA SER A 295 23.72 11.98 8.75
C SER A 295 22.27 12.27 9.17
N PHE A 296 22.11 13.32 9.99
CA PHE A 296 20.82 13.77 10.49
C PHE A 296 20.67 15.28 10.29
N ALA A 297 19.59 15.70 9.64
CA ALA A 297 19.27 17.10 9.39
C ALA A 297 17.80 17.38 9.74
N PHE A 298 17.56 18.35 10.65
CA PHE A 298 16.20 18.76 11.03
C PHE A 298 16.07 20.27 11.21
N GLY A 299 15.03 20.87 10.61
CA GLY A 299 14.66 22.27 10.81
C GLY A 299 14.41 23.03 9.51
N GLN A 300 15.04 24.19 9.33
CA GLN A 300 14.92 25.00 8.12
C GLN A 300 16.29 25.41 7.59
N GLU A 301 16.53 25.25 6.30
CA GLU A 301 17.77 25.67 5.62
C GLU A 301 19.02 25.05 6.26
N VAL A 302 18.93 23.78 6.67
CA VAL A 302 20.04 23.05 7.31
C VAL A 302 20.66 22.03 6.35
N LEU A 303 21.97 21.84 6.46
CA LEU A 303 22.74 20.90 5.67
C LEU A 303 23.63 20.03 6.57
N ALA A 304 23.47 18.71 6.49
CA ALA A 304 24.37 17.73 7.09
C ALA A 304 25.10 16.98 5.97
N SER A 305 26.28 17.46 5.57
CA SER A 305 27.06 16.88 4.46
C SER A 305 28.19 15.96 4.89
N GLY A 306 28.64 16.06 6.15
CA GLY A 306 29.63 15.14 6.69
C GLY A 306 29.05 13.77 7.03
N ASN A 307 29.84 12.70 6.93
CA ASN A 307 29.42 11.38 7.38
C ASN A 307 29.16 11.37 8.89
N SER A 308 28.08 10.72 9.32
CA SER A 308 27.62 10.70 10.72
C SER A 308 27.43 12.09 11.34
N SER A 309 27.25 13.13 10.53
CA SER A 309 27.06 14.51 11.01
C SER A 309 25.61 14.77 11.44
N PHE A 310 25.42 15.77 12.28
CA PHE A 310 24.12 16.13 12.84
C PHE A 310 23.91 17.65 12.75
N ALA A 311 22.91 18.10 11.99
CA ALA A 311 22.57 19.52 11.82
C ALA A 311 21.13 19.79 12.28
N LEU A 312 20.96 20.77 13.18
CA LEU A 312 19.67 21.09 13.79
C LEU A 312 19.41 22.60 13.81
N GLY A 313 18.18 23.03 13.53
CA GLY A 313 17.74 24.41 13.76
C GLY A 313 17.50 25.18 12.46
N PHE A 314 18.03 26.41 12.36
CA PHE A 314 17.81 27.28 11.21
C PHE A 314 19.14 27.65 10.56
N GLY A 315 19.36 27.34 9.29
CA GLY A 315 20.52 27.85 8.56
C GLY A 315 21.87 27.21 8.95
N ASN A 316 21.92 26.06 9.61
CA ASN A 316 23.19 25.46 10.07
C ASN A 316 23.76 24.45 9.08
N ASN A 317 25.10 24.36 9.00
CA ASN A 317 25.81 23.41 8.16
C ASN A 317 26.74 22.55 9.04
N SER A 318 26.60 21.23 8.96
CA SER A 318 27.56 20.26 9.51
C SER A 318 28.32 19.62 8.37
N ARG A 319 29.57 20.09 8.15
CA ARG A 319 30.35 19.80 6.94
C ARG A 319 31.30 18.63 7.13
N ALA A 320 31.86 18.48 8.32
CA ALA A 320 32.84 17.44 8.63
C ALA A 320 32.21 16.17 9.19
N THR A 321 32.95 15.06 9.08
CA THR A 321 32.56 13.77 9.63
C THR A 321 32.36 13.84 11.15
N GLY A 322 31.17 13.52 11.64
CA GLY A 322 30.78 13.55 13.05
C GLY A 322 30.46 14.94 13.61
N GLU A 323 30.38 15.98 12.77
CA GLU A 323 30.11 17.35 13.22
C GLU A 323 28.65 17.51 13.73
N LEU A 324 28.49 18.08 14.92
CA LEU A 324 27.19 18.52 15.46
C LEU A 324 27.06 20.05 15.36
N SER A 325 26.09 20.55 14.58
CA SER A 325 25.77 21.98 14.48
C SER A 325 24.35 22.28 14.91
N ILE A 326 24.18 23.19 15.87
CA ILE A 326 22.88 23.59 16.43
C ILE A 326 22.70 25.12 16.44
N GLY A 327 21.48 25.59 16.70
CA GLY A 327 21.18 27.02 16.85
C GLY A 327 20.69 27.65 15.55
N ARG A 328 21.19 28.85 15.22
CA ARG A 328 20.75 29.61 14.04
C ARG A 328 21.93 30.21 13.28
N ASN A 329 21.96 30.01 11.96
CA ASN A 329 22.93 30.58 11.02
C ASN A 329 24.38 30.50 11.52
N GLY A 330 24.83 29.31 11.93
CA GLY A 330 26.24 29.08 12.21
C GLY A 330 27.12 29.39 11.00
N THR A 331 28.40 29.70 11.23
CA THR A 331 29.31 29.99 10.13
C THR A 331 29.49 28.75 9.24
N ASP A 332 29.61 28.97 7.94
CA ASP A 332 29.87 27.90 6.97
C ASP A 332 31.35 27.82 6.66
N TYR A 333 31.84 26.64 6.29
CA TYR A 333 33.25 26.41 5.95
C TYR A 333 33.40 25.21 5.02
N THR A 334 34.60 25.03 4.48
CA THR A 334 34.95 23.81 3.74
C THR A 334 35.72 22.90 4.66
N SER A 335 35.19 21.69 4.88
CA SER A 335 35.82 20.65 5.68
C SER A 335 36.95 19.98 4.88
N ASN A 336 38.04 19.64 5.57
CA ASN A 336 39.15 18.83 5.04
C ASN A 336 39.19 17.43 5.68
N ASP A 337 38.21 17.10 6.52
CA ASP A 337 38.13 15.97 7.45
C ASP A 337 39.39 15.79 8.33
N ASP A 338 40.04 16.90 8.69
CA ASP A 338 41.26 16.90 9.49
C ASP A 338 41.04 17.38 10.94
N ILE A 339 42.14 17.54 11.69
CA ILE A 339 42.11 17.89 13.11
C ILE A 339 41.60 19.33 13.38
N ASN A 340 41.59 20.19 12.37
CA ASN A 340 41.14 21.59 12.41
C ASN A 340 39.66 21.73 12.04
N ASP A 341 39.00 20.65 11.65
CA ASP A 341 37.56 20.67 11.40
C ASP A 341 36.76 20.68 12.69
N ARG A 342 35.52 21.13 12.59
CA ARG A 342 34.61 21.23 13.72
C ARG A 342 34.09 19.86 14.09
N LEU A 343 34.00 19.62 15.39
CA LEU A 343 33.26 18.52 15.98
C LEU A 343 31.92 19.01 16.54
N PHE A 344 31.86 20.24 17.06
CA PHE A 344 30.65 20.84 17.59
C PHE A 344 30.60 22.35 17.33
N ASN A 345 29.42 22.87 16.97
CA ASN A 345 29.20 24.29 16.76
C ASN A 345 27.81 24.76 17.22
N ILE A 346 27.76 25.96 17.82
CA ILE A 346 26.52 26.64 18.19
C ILE A 346 26.40 27.94 17.38
N GLY A 347 25.53 27.96 16.39
CA GLY A 347 25.21 29.15 15.59
C GLY A 347 24.30 30.14 16.32
N ILE A 348 24.62 31.43 16.21
CA ILE A 348 23.84 32.56 16.75
C ILE A 348 23.70 33.70 15.72
N GLY A 349 23.84 33.40 14.44
CA GLY A 349 23.72 34.38 13.36
C GLY A 349 22.26 34.80 13.09
N ASP A 350 22.08 36.02 12.60
CA ASP A 350 20.74 36.56 12.32
C ASP A 350 20.18 36.05 10.99
N THR A 351 21.03 36.01 9.97
CA THR A 351 20.71 35.65 8.59
C THR A 351 21.81 34.80 7.96
N ASN A 352 21.55 34.21 6.79
CA ASN A 352 22.55 33.48 6.01
C ASN A 352 23.73 34.36 5.52
N LEU A 353 23.58 35.69 5.55
CA LEU A 353 24.63 36.67 5.24
C LEU A 353 25.37 37.18 6.50
N SER A 354 24.79 36.99 7.69
CA SER A 354 25.34 37.40 8.99
C SER A 354 25.48 36.18 9.88
N ARG A 355 26.20 35.18 9.37
CA ARG A 355 26.46 33.94 10.09
C ARG A 355 27.45 34.17 11.22
N LYS A 356 27.15 33.63 12.40
CA LYS A 356 27.97 33.77 13.60
C LYS A 356 27.85 32.51 14.45
N ASP A 357 28.92 32.21 15.15
CA ASP A 357 28.95 31.14 16.14
C ASP A 357 29.14 31.75 17.53
N ALA A 358 28.60 31.10 18.55
CA ALA A 358 28.87 31.41 19.95
C ALA A 358 30.06 30.60 20.47
N PHE A 359 30.10 29.32 20.09
CA PHE A 359 31.06 28.36 20.59
C PHE A 359 31.33 27.28 19.55
N THR A 360 32.61 26.92 19.39
CA THR A 360 33.04 25.85 18.48
C THR A 360 34.07 24.97 19.15
N VAL A 361 33.92 23.65 19.02
CA VAL A 361 34.92 22.64 19.40
C VAL A 361 35.42 21.98 18.13
N TYR A 362 36.74 21.83 18.03
CA TYR A 362 37.42 21.22 16.90
C TYR A 362 37.77 19.76 17.18
N ARG A 363 38.03 18.97 16.14
CA ARG A 363 38.46 17.57 16.23
C ARG A 363 39.76 17.41 17.03
N SER A 364 40.59 18.46 17.10
CA SER A 364 41.78 18.56 17.96
C SER A 364 41.49 18.57 19.45
N GLY A 365 40.24 18.76 19.86
CA GLY A 365 39.86 19.06 21.25
C GLY A 365 40.04 20.53 21.62
N ALA A 366 40.58 21.37 20.72
CA ALA A 366 40.59 22.81 20.91
C ALA A 366 39.16 23.36 20.92
N ALA A 367 38.90 24.35 21.77
CA ALA A 367 37.61 25.03 21.86
C ALA A 367 37.77 26.55 21.71
N LYS A 368 36.82 27.19 21.06
CA LYS A 368 36.81 28.62 20.80
C LYS A 368 35.47 29.22 21.23
N PHE A 369 35.54 30.14 22.18
CA PHE A 369 34.49 31.13 22.40
C PHE A 369 34.66 32.23 21.35
N HIS A 370 33.63 32.47 20.56
CA HIS A 370 33.72 33.51 19.55
C HIS A 370 33.56 34.89 20.18
N PRO A 371 34.35 35.90 19.74
CA PRO A 371 34.34 37.18 20.41
C PRO A 371 33.00 37.91 20.36
N ILE A 372 32.66 38.54 21.47
CA ILE A 372 31.49 39.43 21.61
C ILE A 372 31.92 40.74 22.27
N ALA A 373 31.32 41.84 21.85
CA ALA A 373 31.52 43.13 22.50
C ALA A 373 30.80 43.11 23.86
N LYS A 374 31.56 43.27 24.95
CA LYS A 374 31.00 43.27 26.31
C LYS A 374 29.89 44.31 26.47
N SER A 375 30.02 45.47 25.81
CA SER A 375 28.99 46.53 25.80
C SER A 375 27.61 46.09 25.28
N THR A 376 27.52 44.97 24.54
CA THR A 376 26.25 44.45 24.01
C THR A 376 25.50 43.57 25.01
N ILE A 377 26.13 43.19 26.14
CA ILE A 377 25.54 42.31 27.15
C ILE A 377 24.86 43.16 28.22
N THR A 378 23.54 43.28 28.13
CA THR A 378 22.73 44.09 29.06
C THR A 378 22.28 43.36 30.32
N ASN A 379 22.28 42.02 30.31
CA ASN A 379 21.77 41.18 31.39
C ASN A 379 22.83 40.16 31.83
N ALA A 380 24.01 40.63 32.25
CA ALA A 380 25.05 39.74 32.75
C ALA A 380 24.62 39.03 34.05
N SER A 381 24.95 37.75 34.17
CA SER A 381 24.66 36.91 35.34
C SER A 381 25.93 36.24 35.83
N ALA A 382 26.00 36.00 37.15
CA ALA A 382 27.16 35.38 37.78
C ALA A 382 27.47 34.02 37.10
N GLY A 383 28.74 33.80 36.77
CA GLY A 383 29.23 32.58 36.11
C GLY A 383 29.21 32.62 34.57
N MET A 384 28.79 33.73 33.94
CA MET A 384 28.94 33.89 32.49
C MET A 384 30.41 34.06 32.09
N PHE A 385 30.79 33.50 30.93
CA PHE A 385 32.10 33.65 30.31
C PHE A 385 31.97 34.25 28.91
N ILE A 386 32.91 35.12 28.52
CA ILE A 386 33.00 35.68 27.17
C ILE A 386 34.44 35.78 26.70
N SER A 387 34.65 35.72 25.39
CA SER A 387 35.82 36.31 24.75
C SER A 387 35.49 37.76 24.39
N ASN A 388 36.08 38.74 25.07
CA ASN A 388 35.70 40.13 24.90
C ASN A 388 36.40 40.78 23.69
N SER A 389 35.65 41.11 22.64
CA SER A 389 36.20 41.72 21.43
C SER A 389 36.71 43.15 21.62
N GLU A 390 36.28 43.83 22.69
CA GLU A 390 36.73 45.19 23.04
C GLU A 390 38.09 45.19 23.75
N GLU A 391 38.55 44.02 24.20
CA GLU A 391 39.77 43.83 25.00
C GLU A 391 40.66 42.75 24.36
N SER A 392 40.93 42.87 23.05
CA SER A 392 41.79 41.93 22.29
C SER A 392 41.41 40.45 22.42
N ASN A 393 40.12 40.14 22.54
CA ASN A 393 39.57 38.78 22.69
C ASN A 393 40.04 38.07 23.97
N ARG A 394 40.35 38.81 25.04
CA ARG A 394 40.66 38.20 26.34
C ARG A 394 39.43 37.50 26.91
N LEU A 395 39.64 36.35 27.55
CA LEU A 395 38.59 35.61 28.22
C LEU A 395 38.22 36.32 29.53
N GLU A 396 36.95 36.64 29.72
CA GLU A 396 36.42 37.30 30.92
C GLU A 396 35.30 36.44 31.54
N PHE A 397 35.15 36.51 32.86
CA PHE A 397 34.00 35.95 33.58
C PHE A 397 33.28 37.01 34.41
N TYR A 398 31.96 36.89 34.54
CA TYR A 398 31.16 37.79 35.38
C TYR A 398 30.97 37.19 36.78
N ASP A 399 31.38 37.90 37.83
CA ASP A 399 31.32 37.41 39.22
C ASP A 399 29.97 37.66 39.93
N GLY A 400 29.04 38.33 39.25
CA GLY A 400 27.77 38.81 39.82
C GLY A 400 27.73 40.34 39.96
N THR A 401 28.89 40.99 39.95
CA THR A 401 29.03 42.44 40.09
C THR A 401 29.78 43.09 38.93
N GLN A 402 30.83 42.44 38.40
CA GLN A 402 31.65 42.96 37.30
C GLN A 402 32.27 41.85 36.47
N TRP A 403 32.78 42.22 35.30
CA TRP A 403 33.56 41.34 34.42
C TRP A 403 35.03 41.36 34.82
N ASN A 404 35.60 40.18 35.05
CA ASN A 404 36.99 39.99 35.45
C ASN A 404 37.73 39.19 34.39
N VAL A 405 38.96 39.61 34.06
CA VAL A 405 39.77 38.91 33.07
C VAL A 405 40.41 37.66 33.65
N ILE A 406 40.33 36.56 32.92
CA ILE A 406 41.02 35.31 33.24
C ILE A 406 42.45 35.41 32.73
N SER A 407 43.41 35.49 33.66
CA SER A 407 44.83 35.46 33.32
C SER A 407 45.27 34.01 33.11
N MET A 408 45.57 33.64 31.88
CA MET A 408 46.12 32.32 31.53
C MET A 408 47.66 32.32 31.51
N THR A 409 48.29 33.00 32.47
CA THR A 409 49.73 32.86 32.66
C THR A 409 49.97 31.46 33.25
N PRO A 410 50.72 30.57 32.58
CA PRO A 410 51.09 29.29 33.19
C PRO A 410 51.83 29.57 34.50
N ALA A 411 51.44 28.88 35.56
CA ALA A 411 52.19 28.87 36.82
C ALA A 411 53.51 28.11 36.66
#